data_AF-A0A925I7A1-F1
#
_entry.id   AF-A0A925I7A1-F1
#
_cell.length_a   1.000
_cell.length_b   1.000
_cell.length_c   1.000
_cell.angle_alpha   90.00
_cell.angle_beta   90.00
_cell.angle_gamma   90.00
#
_symmetry.space_group_name_H-M   'P 1'
#
loop_
_entity.id
_entity.type
_entity.pdbx_description
1 polymer ?
#
loop_
_entity_poly.entity_id
_entity_poly.type
_entity_poly.pdbx_seq_one_letter_code
_entity_poly.pdbx_strand_id
1 'polypeptide(L)'
;MIHRFAQRKFYSLKWKVFFSFLIFFSLGKAQTGLTKYVDPFIGTGGHGHTFPGATVPFGLVQLSPDTRVDGSWDGCGGYHYNDSIIYGFSHTHLSGTGCSDYGDIMFMPATVSPGLDQKKYCARFSHKNETASAGYYSVELKNKIKVELTSTTR
;
A
#
# COMPACT_ATOMS: atom_id res chain seq x y z
N MET A 1 -30.85 62.68 5.79
CA MET A 1 -29.64 62.18 5.10
C MET A 1 -28.93 61.03 5.83
N ILE A 2 -28.99 60.96 7.16
CA ILE A 2 -28.27 59.95 7.98
C ILE A 2 -28.86 58.53 7.88
N HIS A 3 -30.17 58.39 7.69
CA HIS A 3 -30.85 57.09 7.68
C HIS A 3 -30.46 56.14 6.53
N ARG A 4 -30.02 56.69 5.38
CA ARG A 4 -29.59 55.91 4.20
C ARG A 4 -28.18 55.33 4.33
N PHE A 5 -27.34 55.88 5.22
CA PHE A 5 -25.95 55.45 5.40
C PHE A 5 -25.83 54.18 6.26
N ALA A 6 -26.67 54.04 7.29
CA ALA A 6 -26.68 52.89 8.18
C ALA A 6 -27.16 51.59 7.48
N GLN A 7 -28.16 51.69 6.60
CA GLN A 7 -28.69 50.56 5.84
C GLN A 7 -27.60 49.95 4.92
N ARG A 8 -26.81 50.78 4.21
CA ARG A 8 -25.73 50.31 3.33
C ARG A 8 -24.65 49.51 4.05
N LYS A 9 -24.25 49.91 5.27
CA LYS A 9 -23.27 49.16 6.09
C LYS A 9 -23.82 47.81 6.53
N PHE A 10 -25.10 47.73 6.87
CA PHE A 10 -25.75 46.49 7.30
C PHE A 10 -25.87 45.45 6.18
N TYR A 11 -26.24 45.88 4.96
CA TYR A 11 -26.28 45.00 3.79
C TYR A 11 -24.87 44.53 3.37
N SER A 12 -23.86 45.41 3.47
CA SER A 12 -22.45 45.06 3.19
C SER A 12 -21.90 44.00 4.15
N LEU A 13 -22.24 44.08 5.44
CA LEU A 13 -21.79 43.11 6.45
C LEU A 13 -22.51 41.76 6.28
N LYS A 14 -23.81 41.76 5.99
CA LYS A 14 -24.58 40.54 5.67
C LYS A 14 -24.02 39.81 4.45
N TRP A 15 -23.61 40.55 3.42
CA TRP A 15 -23.04 39.93 2.22
C TRP A 15 -21.64 39.36 2.46
N LYS A 16 -20.80 40.04 3.26
CA LYS A 16 -19.49 39.53 3.67
C LYS A 16 -19.58 38.27 4.51
N VAL A 17 -20.54 38.19 5.44
CA VAL A 17 -20.78 36.98 6.25
C VAL A 17 -21.33 35.84 5.38
N PHE A 18 -22.25 36.13 4.46
CA PHE A 18 -22.77 35.13 3.51
C PHE A 18 -21.70 34.59 2.56
N PHE A 19 -20.84 35.45 2.00
CA PHE A 19 -19.71 35.03 1.17
C PHE A 19 -18.63 34.29 1.97
N SER A 20 -18.38 34.66 3.23
CA SER A 20 -17.47 33.94 4.12
C SER A 20 -18.00 32.53 4.45
N PHE A 21 -19.31 32.35 4.62
CA PHE A 21 -19.94 31.04 4.81
C PHE A 21 -19.87 30.16 3.55
N LEU A 22 -20.01 30.75 2.36
CA LEU A 22 -19.87 30.05 1.07
C LEU A 22 -18.46 29.54 0.81
N ILE A 23 -17.43 30.30 1.21
CA ILE A 23 -16.03 29.89 1.09
C ILE A 23 -15.73 28.73 2.07
N PHE A 24 -16.25 28.77 3.30
CA PHE A 24 -16.06 27.67 4.26
C PHE A 24 -16.75 26.36 3.84
N PHE A 25 -17.88 26.41 3.12
CA PHE A 25 -18.58 25.20 2.65
C PHE A 25 -17.87 24.52 1.47
N SER A 26 -17.06 25.25 0.68
CA SER A 26 -16.36 24.69 -0.49
C SER A 26 -15.00 24.06 -0.15
N LEU A 27 -14.39 24.39 0.99
CA LEU A 27 -13.08 23.84 1.37
C LEU A 27 -13.14 22.42 1.97
N GLY A 28 -14.31 21.93 2.38
CA GLY A 28 -14.46 20.63 3.05
C GLY A 28 -14.60 19.40 2.13
N LYS A 29 -14.52 19.55 0.79
CA LYS A 29 -14.86 18.49 -0.18
C LYS A 29 -13.73 18.09 -1.15
N ALA A 30 -12.46 18.39 -0.84
CA ALA A 30 -11.35 18.15 -1.74
C ALA A 30 -10.28 17.21 -1.17
N GLN A 31 -10.67 15.95 -0.91
CA GLN A 31 -9.76 14.80 -1.05
C GLN A 31 -10.64 13.57 -1.27
N THR A 32 -10.97 13.28 -2.53
CA THR A 32 -11.50 11.96 -2.88
C THR A 32 -10.42 10.93 -2.55
N GLY A 33 -10.78 9.85 -1.85
CA GLY A 33 -9.84 8.76 -1.54
C GLY A 33 -9.48 7.98 -2.80
N LEU A 34 -8.64 8.55 -3.68
CA LEU A 34 -8.26 7.96 -4.98
C LEU A 34 -7.47 6.66 -4.80
N THR A 35 -6.79 6.49 -3.67
CA THR A 35 -6.04 5.28 -3.33
C THR A 35 -6.89 4.02 -3.34
N LYS A 36 -8.22 4.13 -3.15
CA LYS A 36 -9.17 3.00 -3.21
C LYS A 36 -9.29 2.36 -4.61
N TYR A 37 -8.82 3.05 -5.65
CA TYR A 37 -8.84 2.54 -7.03
C TYR A 37 -7.56 1.77 -7.39
N VAL A 38 -6.55 1.79 -6.52
CA VAL A 38 -5.30 1.06 -6.73
C VAL A 38 -5.50 -0.36 -6.24
N ASP A 39 -5.29 -1.33 -7.12
CA ASP A 39 -5.21 -2.76 -6.81
C ASP A 39 -3.76 -3.24 -7.04
N PRO A 40 -2.94 -3.39 -5.97
CA PRO A 40 -1.56 -3.84 -6.09
C PRO A 40 -1.39 -5.28 -6.61
N PHE A 41 -2.45 -6.09 -6.68
CA PHE A 41 -2.36 -7.44 -7.23
C PHE A 41 -2.34 -7.45 -8.77
N ILE A 42 -2.74 -6.37 -9.43
CA ILE A 42 -2.69 -6.30 -10.90
C ILE A 42 -1.23 -6.36 -11.36
N GLY A 43 -0.93 -7.34 -12.23
CA GLY A 43 0.42 -7.59 -12.75
C GLY A 43 1.27 -8.57 -11.92
N THR A 44 0.77 -9.02 -10.78
CA THR A 44 1.50 -9.96 -9.88
C THR A 44 1.39 -11.42 -10.32
N GLY A 45 0.55 -11.74 -11.32
CA GLY A 45 0.47 -13.05 -11.94
C GLY A 45 0.74 -12.98 -13.44
N GLY A 46 0.89 -14.14 -14.09
CA GLY A 46 1.31 -14.19 -15.49
C GLY A 46 2.73 -13.63 -15.61
N HIS A 47 2.94 -12.70 -16.54
CA HIS A 47 4.29 -12.18 -16.86
C HIS A 47 4.44 -10.67 -16.58
N GLY A 48 3.67 -10.13 -15.64
CA GLY A 48 3.73 -8.71 -15.27
C GLY A 48 4.91 -8.39 -14.36
N HIS A 49 5.26 -9.32 -13.46
CA HIS A 49 6.38 -9.23 -12.53
C HIS A 49 6.33 -8.00 -11.59
N THR A 50 5.12 -7.59 -11.20
CA THR A 50 4.94 -6.60 -10.13
C THR A 50 4.84 -7.29 -8.77
N PHE A 51 4.84 -6.51 -7.69
CA PHE A 51 4.71 -7.00 -6.32
C PHE A 51 3.56 -6.28 -5.59
N PRO A 52 2.86 -6.96 -4.65
CA PRO A 52 1.71 -6.38 -3.94
C PRO A 52 2.09 -5.60 -2.67
N GLY A 53 3.38 -5.60 -2.29
CA GLY A 53 3.89 -5.01 -1.06
C GLY A 53 3.71 -3.50 -0.91
N ALA A 54 3.97 -3.03 0.31
CA ALA A 54 3.82 -1.64 0.68
C ALA A 54 5.01 -0.80 0.18
N THR A 55 4.70 0.22 -0.61
CA THR A 55 5.66 1.27 -1.00
C THR A 55 4.99 2.63 -1.06
N VAL A 56 5.73 3.69 -0.72
CA VAL A 56 5.34 5.07 -1.01
C VAL A 56 5.81 5.44 -2.42
N PRO A 57 5.22 6.47 -3.08
CA PRO A 57 5.68 6.89 -4.40
C PRO A 57 7.20 7.17 -4.41
N PHE A 58 7.93 6.46 -5.27
CA PHE A 58 9.39 6.55 -5.42
C PHE A 58 10.20 6.19 -4.15
N GLY A 59 9.61 5.39 -3.25
CA GLY A 59 10.27 4.90 -2.05
C GLY A 59 11.42 3.94 -2.37
N LEU A 60 12.48 4.00 -1.56
CA LEU A 60 13.59 3.04 -1.62
C LEU A 60 13.15 1.65 -1.16
N VAL A 61 12.28 1.61 -0.15
CA VAL A 61 11.76 0.38 0.42
C VAL A 61 10.51 -0.05 -0.35
N GLN A 62 10.55 -1.29 -0.83
CA GLN A 62 9.43 -2.00 -1.42
C GLN A 62 9.14 -3.23 -0.55
N LEU A 63 8.50 -3.03 0.60
CA LEU A 63 8.35 -4.09 1.60
C LEU A 63 7.22 -5.04 1.19
N SER A 64 7.56 -6.25 0.72
CA SER A 64 6.64 -7.16 0.04
C SER A 64 6.86 -8.63 0.42
N PRO A 65 5.83 -9.51 0.31
CA PRO A 65 6.01 -10.96 0.40
C PRO A 65 6.87 -11.54 -0.74
N ASP A 66 7.66 -12.56 -0.41
CA ASP A 66 8.42 -13.38 -1.36
C ASP A 66 7.80 -14.77 -1.51
N THR A 67 7.26 -15.10 -2.68
CA THR A 67 6.77 -16.46 -3.02
C THR A 67 7.72 -17.21 -3.95
N ARG A 68 8.68 -16.52 -4.57
CA ARG A 68 9.73 -17.09 -5.43
C ARG A 68 11.09 -16.59 -4.97
N VAL A 69 11.93 -17.51 -4.52
CA VAL A 69 13.31 -17.24 -4.04
C VAL A 69 14.35 -18.05 -4.82
N ASP A 70 13.95 -18.59 -5.97
CA ASP A 70 14.73 -19.49 -6.81
C ASP A 70 15.46 -18.77 -7.96
N GLY A 71 15.29 -17.45 -8.09
CA GLY A 71 15.82 -16.67 -9.20
C GLY A 71 15.15 -16.96 -10.54
N SER A 72 13.97 -17.59 -10.55
CA SER A 72 13.21 -17.84 -11.76
C SER A 72 12.77 -16.55 -12.45
N TRP A 73 12.57 -16.62 -13.77
CA TRP A 73 12.12 -15.47 -14.56
C TRP A 73 10.73 -14.97 -14.14
N ASP A 74 9.79 -15.88 -13.85
CA ASP A 74 8.47 -15.50 -13.30
C ASP A 74 8.56 -14.92 -11.87
N GLY A 75 9.71 -15.09 -11.20
CA GLY A 75 9.99 -14.59 -9.86
C GLY A 75 10.68 -13.21 -9.82
N CYS A 76 10.80 -12.49 -10.93
CA CYS A 76 11.52 -11.21 -10.99
C CYS A 76 11.04 -10.16 -9.96
N GLY A 77 9.74 -10.15 -9.66
CA GLY A 77 9.14 -9.27 -8.66
C GLY A 77 9.07 -9.84 -7.25
N GLY A 78 9.66 -11.01 -6.97
CA GLY A 78 9.62 -11.71 -5.68
C GLY A 78 8.30 -12.43 -5.37
N TYR A 79 7.17 -11.94 -5.89
CA TYR A 79 5.84 -12.50 -5.68
C TYR A 79 5.19 -12.94 -7.00
N HIS A 80 4.51 -14.09 -6.97
CA HIS A 80 3.69 -14.57 -8.08
C HIS A 80 2.31 -15.05 -7.59
N TYR A 81 1.23 -14.46 -8.10
CA TYR A 81 -0.14 -14.63 -7.59
C TYR A 81 -0.65 -16.08 -7.59
N ASN A 82 -0.13 -16.97 -8.44
CA ASN A 82 -0.57 -18.37 -8.45
C ASN A 82 0.08 -19.22 -7.34
N ASP A 83 1.02 -18.66 -6.58
CA ASP A 83 1.71 -19.39 -5.53
C ASP A 83 0.90 -19.44 -4.23
N SER A 84 1.24 -20.40 -3.37
CA SER A 84 0.53 -20.61 -2.09
C SER A 84 1.47 -20.73 -0.89
N ILE A 85 2.74 -20.40 -1.08
CA ILE A 85 3.80 -20.43 -0.07
C ILE A 85 4.49 -19.06 -0.08
N ILE A 86 4.66 -18.48 1.10
CA ILE A 86 5.51 -17.31 1.34
C ILE A 86 6.76 -17.80 2.07
N TYR A 87 7.92 -17.42 1.56
CA TYR A 87 9.22 -17.68 2.19
C TYR A 87 9.57 -16.58 3.19
N GLY A 88 9.16 -15.34 2.95
CA GLY A 88 9.35 -14.26 3.89
C GLY A 88 8.84 -12.95 3.33
N PHE A 89 9.29 -11.87 3.95
CA PHE A 89 8.99 -10.51 3.55
C PHE A 89 10.29 -9.71 3.48
N SER A 90 10.71 -9.33 2.28
CA SER A 90 11.96 -8.60 2.04
C SER A 90 11.72 -7.12 1.75
N HIS A 91 12.75 -6.30 1.92
CA HIS A 91 12.66 -4.84 1.92
C HIS A 91 12.85 -4.19 0.55
N THR A 92 13.40 -4.93 -0.42
CA THR A 92 13.76 -4.41 -1.75
C THR A 92 13.19 -5.31 -2.84
N HIS A 93 12.52 -4.71 -3.83
CA HIS A 93 11.93 -5.40 -4.97
C HIS A 93 12.00 -4.54 -6.23
N LEU A 94 12.16 -5.21 -7.37
CA LEU A 94 12.03 -4.58 -8.69
C LEU A 94 10.63 -4.83 -9.24
N SER A 95 10.03 -3.82 -9.87
CA SER A 95 8.68 -3.92 -10.43
C SER A 95 8.74 -3.96 -11.96
N GLY A 96 8.30 -5.08 -12.55
CA GLY A 96 8.14 -5.22 -14.00
C GLY A 96 9.43 -5.52 -14.77
N THR A 97 10.45 -6.04 -14.10
CA THR A 97 11.72 -6.43 -14.75
C THR A 97 11.61 -7.81 -15.41
N GLY A 98 12.50 -8.06 -16.37
CA GLY A 98 12.66 -9.40 -17.00
C GLY A 98 13.88 -10.17 -16.49
N CYS A 99 14.48 -9.70 -15.39
CA CYS A 99 15.60 -10.35 -14.71
C CYS A 99 15.42 -10.15 -13.19
N SER A 100 15.74 -11.19 -12.43
CA SER A 100 15.57 -11.24 -10.98
C SER A 100 16.79 -10.66 -10.27
N ASP A 101 16.56 -9.78 -9.30
CA ASP A 101 17.54 -9.19 -8.40
C ASP A 101 16.78 -8.70 -7.15
N TYR A 102 17.48 -8.14 -6.16
CA TYR A 102 16.95 -7.69 -4.86
C TYR A 102 16.39 -8.86 -4.02
N GLY A 103 15.35 -8.64 -3.21
CA GLY A 103 14.91 -9.59 -2.17
C GLY A 103 15.74 -9.48 -0.88
N ASP A 104 16.28 -8.29 -0.59
CA ASP A 104 17.21 -8.09 0.52
C ASP A 104 16.50 -7.91 1.86
N ILE A 105 17.18 -8.29 2.93
CA ILE A 105 16.73 -8.12 4.32
C ILE A 105 15.35 -8.78 4.53
N MET A 106 15.33 -10.11 4.39
CA MET A 106 14.11 -10.91 4.55
C MET A 106 13.81 -11.21 6.02
N PHE A 107 12.56 -10.97 6.42
CA PHE A 107 12.02 -11.39 7.70
C PHE A 107 10.95 -12.46 7.52
N MET A 108 10.96 -13.46 8.39
CA MET A 108 9.87 -14.43 8.49
C MET A 108 9.47 -14.59 9.97
N PRO A 109 8.27 -14.13 10.37
CA PRO A 109 7.83 -14.30 11.75
C PRO A 109 7.53 -15.78 12.05
N ALA A 110 7.97 -16.25 13.21
CA ALA A 110 7.82 -17.64 13.64
C ALA A 110 7.45 -17.72 15.14
N THR A 111 6.68 -18.75 15.51
CA THR A 111 6.30 -19.05 16.90
C THR A 111 7.18 -20.12 17.55
N VAL A 112 8.01 -20.80 16.75
CA VAL A 112 8.96 -21.83 17.20
C VAL A 112 10.38 -21.41 16.83
N SER A 113 11.39 -22.08 17.40
CA SER A 113 12.79 -21.76 17.13
C SER A 113 13.06 -21.71 15.62
N PRO A 114 13.46 -20.55 15.07
CA PRO A 114 13.69 -20.42 13.65
C PRO A 114 14.93 -21.22 13.24
N GLY A 115 14.88 -21.78 12.03
CA GLY A 115 16.03 -22.39 11.36
C GLY A 115 16.12 -21.88 9.93
N LEU A 116 17.25 -22.07 9.27
CA LEU A 116 17.50 -21.56 7.91
C LEU A 116 17.00 -22.49 6.79
N ASP A 117 16.37 -23.61 7.14
CA ASP A 117 15.78 -24.51 6.17
C ASP A 117 14.48 -23.92 5.61
N GLN A 118 14.49 -23.55 4.34
CA GLN A 118 13.36 -22.95 3.63
C GLN A 118 12.08 -23.80 3.74
N LYS A 119 12.23 -25.13 3.76
CA LYS A 119 11.08 -26.05 3.88
C LYS A 119 10.45 -26.01 5.27
N LYS A 120 11.15 -25.47 6.26
CA LYS A 120 10.69 -25.37 7.66
C LYS A 120 10.21 -23.98 8.01
N TYR A 121 10.88 -22.92 7.54
CA TYR A 121 10.49 -21.56 7.90
C TYR A 121 9.36 -20.99 7.04
N CYS A 122 9.17 -21.48 5.80
CA CYS A 122 8.12 -20.96 4.93
C CYS A 122 6.72 -21.23 5.49
N ALA A 123 5.74 -20.42 5.09
CA ALA A 123 4.36 -20.60 5.49
C ALA A 123 3.43 -20.62 4.28
N ARG A 124 2.41 -21.47 4.37
CA ARG A 124 1.29 -21.43 3.43
C ARG A 124 0.41 -20.22 3.69
N PHE A 125 -0.20 -19.68 2.65
CA PHE A 125 -1.19 -18.61 2.73
C PHE A 125 -2.36 -18.85 1.75
N SER A 126 -3.29 -17.91 1.67
CA SER A 126 -4.38 -17.92 0.68
C SER A 126 -4.83 -16.49 0.42
N HIS A 127 -5.08 -16.13 -0.84
CA HIS A 127 -5.56 -14.79 -1.21
C HIS A 127 -6.88 -14.39 -0.52
N LYS A 128 -7.67 -15.34 -0.02
CA LYS A 128 -8.87 -15.04 0.78
C LYS A 128 -8.57 -14.28 2.07
N ASN A 129 -7.36 -14.48 2.61
CA ASN A 129 -6.87 -13.85 3.83
C ASN A 129 -5.69 -12.91 3.54
N GLU A 130 -5.61 -12.41 2.31
CA GLU A 130 -4.57 -11.50 1.85
C GLU A 130 -5.23 -10.21 1.36
N THR A 131 -4.62 -9.07 1.64
CA THR A 131 -5.15 -7.77 1.23
C THR A 131 -4.00 -6.82 0.99
N ALA A 132 -4.09 -6.06 -0.10
CA ALA A 132 -3.13 -5.02 -0.46
C ALA A 132 -3.88 -3.75 -0.85
N SER A 133 -3.26 -2.60 -0.56
CA SER A 133 -3.72 -1.28 -0.99
C SER A 133 -2.51 -0.35 -1.10
N ALA A 134 -2.69 0.87 -1.63
CA ALA A 134 -1.58 1.82 -1.74
C ALA A 134 -0.89 2.06 -0.39
N GLY A 135 0.37 1.63 -0.26
CA GLY A 135 1.20 1.78 0.95
C GLY A 135 0.94 0.76 2.06
N TYR A 136 0.16 -0.31 1.82
CA TYR A 136 -0.16 -1.32 2.84
C TYR A 136 -0.34 -2.71 2.24
N TYR A 137 0.19 -3.71 2.95
CA TYR A 137 -0.02 -5.14 2.66
C TYR A 137 -0.33 -5.89 3.95
N SER A 138 -1.22 -6.87 3.90
CA SER A 138 -1.52 -7.76 5.03
C SER A 138 -1.84 -9.18 4.56
N VAL A 139 -1.38 -10.16 5.34
CA VAL A 139 -1.73 -11.57 5.14
C VAL A 139 -1.87 -12.31 6.47
N GLU A 140 -2.88 -13.17 6.59
CA GLU A 140 -2.92 -14.18 7.64
C GLU A 140 -2.33 -15.50 7.11
N LEU A 141 -1.17 -15.87 7.64
CA LEU A 141 -0.50 -17.13 7.33
C LEU A 141 -1.27 -18.31 7.93
N LYS A 142 -1.15 -19.50 7.33
CA LYS A 142 -1.84 -20.72 7.81
C LYS A 142 -1.42 -21.14 9.22
N ASN A 143 -0.24 -20.72 9.67
CA ASN A 143 0.25 -20.90 11.04
C ASN A 143 -0.34 -19.88 12.04
N LYS A 144 -1.36 -19.11 11.66
CA LYS A 144 -2.11 -18.16 12.49
C LYS A 144 -1.33 -16.89 12.87
N ILE A 145 -0.23 -16.61 12.17
CA ILE A 145 0.48 -15.34 12.28
C ILE A 145 -0.12 -14.38 11.26
N LYS A 146 -0.59 -13.21 11.74
CA LYS A 146 -0.95 -12.09 10.89
C LYS A 146 0.26 -11.20 10.67
N VAL A 147 0.55 -10.87 9.42
CA VAL A 147 1.62 -9.96 9.02
C VAL A 147 1.01 -8.74 8.38
N GLU A 148 1.45 -7.55 8.81
CA GLU A 148 0.98 -6.26 8.30
C GLU A 148 2.21 -5.40 8.02
N LEU A 149 2.29 -4.86 6.80
CA LEU A 149 3.44 -4.13 6.29
C LEU A 149 2.99 -2.75 5.82
N THR A 150 3.78 -1.73 6.16
CA THR A 150 3.71 -0.39 5.58
C THR A 150 5.12 0.15 5.46
N SER A 151 5.31 1.23 4.70
CA SER A 151 6.64 1.78 4.47
C SER A 151 6.63 3.30 4.42
N THR A 152 7.79 3.87 4.73
CA THR A 152 8.15 5.27 4.48
C THR A 152 9.07 5.34 3.27
N THR A 153 9.67 6.50 3.02
CA THR A 153 10.61 6.66 1.90
C THR A 153 11.86 5.77 2.04
N ARG A 154 12.27 5.46 3.26
CA ARG A 154 13.38 4.58 3.66
C ARG A 154 13.07 3.95 5.02
#